data_AF-A0A975BCE7-F1
#
_entry.id   AF-A0A975BCE7-F1
#
_cell.length_a   1.000
_cell.length_b   1.000
_cell.length_c   1.000
_cell.angle_alpha   90.00
_cell.angle_beta   90.00
_cell.angle_gamma   90.00
#
_symmetry.space_group_name_H-M   'P 1'
#
loop_
_entity.id
_entity.type
_entity.pdbx_description
1 polymer ?
#
loop_
_entity_poly.entity_id
_entity_poly.type
_entity_poly.pdbx_seq_one_letter_code
_entity_poly.pdbx_strand_id
1 'polypeptide(L)'
;MKAVQSVDSKSIRKMLDQNKNTEFFLSVCVSCGMCADSCFLYVNNNKDPSYMPSYKAVHSLGRLYRKKGKVSLKELEDMKDLIWNKCVLCTRCYCPVGISIPSMIAQARSICRSQGICREYDQVEQPKQL
;
A
#
# COMPACT_ATOMS: atom_id res chain seq x y z
N MET A 1 -11.28 11.07 -23.52
CA MET A 1 -9.85 11.20 -23.16
C MET A 1 -9.77 11.81 -21.77
N LYS A 2 -9.44 11.03 -20.72
CA LYS A 2 -9.30 11.61 -19.36
C LYS A 2 -8.06 12.52 -19.39
N ALA A 3 -8.24 13.79 -19.04
CA ALA A 3 -7.16 14.75 -18.91
C ALA A 3 -6.06 14.14 -18.03
N VAL A 4 -4.80 14.26 -18.44
CA VAL A 4 -3.64 13.87 -17.63
C VAL A 4 -3.67 14.75 -16.38
N GLN A 5 -4.29 14.27 -15.31
CA GLN A 5 -4.21 14.90 -14.00
C GLN A 5 -2.76 14.78 -13.56
N SER A 6 -2.09 15.93 -13.49
CA SER A 6 -0.75 16.01 -12.93
C SER A 6 -0.80 15.67 -11.45
N VAL A 7 0.14 14.84 -10.98
CA VAL A 7 0.22 14.43 -9.58
C VAL A 7 0.66 15.62 -8.73
N ASP A 8 -0.14 15.97 -7.71
CA ASP A 8 0.20 17.02 -6.75
C ASP A 8 1.17 16.47 -5.68
N SER A 9 2.46 16.54 -6.01
CA SER A 9 3.54 16.12 -5.11
C SER A 9 3.59 16.93 -3.80
N LYS A 10 3.13 18.19 -3.78
CA LYS A 10 3.15 19.04 -2.58
C LYS A 10 2.11 18.57 -1.58
N SER A 11 0.89 18.27 -2.05
CA SER A 11 -0.17 17.69 -1.24
C SER A 11 0.24 16.34 -0.65
N ILE A 12 0.82 15.45 -1.47
CA ILE A 12 1.34 14.15 -1.01
C ILE A 12 2.38 14.35 0.09
N ARG A 13 3.33 15.28 -0.11
CA ARG A 13 4.37 15.55 0.88
C ARG A 13 3.76 16.02 2.21
N LYS A 14 2.80 16.95 2.17
CA LYS A 14 2.08 17.42 3.36
C LYS A 14 1.40 16.26 4.12
N MET A 15 0.74 15.36 3.41
CA MET A 15 0.08 14.19 4.02
C MET A 15 1.08 13.17 4.61
N LEU A 16 2.27 13.03 4.02
CA LEU A 16 3.34 12.19 4.57
C LEU A 16 3.90 12.80 5.86
N ASP A 17 4.13 14.11 5.87
CA ASP A 17 4.71 14.83 7.02
C ASP A 17 3.74 14.87 8.23
N GLN A 18 2.43 14.80 7.98
CA GLN A 18 1.40 14.71 9.03
C GLN A 18 1.42 13.38 9.79
N ASN A 19 2.00 12.31 9.24
CA ASN A 19 2.01 11.00 9.86
C ASN A 19 3.41 10.37 9.89
N LYS A 20 4.08 10.52 11.03
CA LYS A 20 5.42 9.98 11.27
C LYS A 20 5.48 8.46 11.39
N ASN A 21 4.34 7.77 11.41
CA ASN A 21 4.30 6.30 11.48
C ASN A 21 5.02 5.64 10.29
N THR A 22 5.05 6.32 9.14
CA THR A 22 5.76 5.82 7.95
C THR A 22 7.27 5.78 8.16
N GLU A 23 7.83 6.83 8.74
CA GLU A 23 9.25 6.92 9.05
C GLU A 23 9.64 5.87 10.09
N PHE A 24 8.84 5.77 11.15
CA PHE A 24 9.02 4.76 12.20
C PHE A 24 8.98 3.34 11.62
N PHE A 25 7.98 3.01 10.80
CA PHE A 25 7.92 1.71 10.14
C PHE A 25 9.18 1.38 9.34
N LEU A 26 9.62 2.32 8.50
CA LEU A 26 10.74 2.09 7.60
C LEU A 26 12.07 1.94 8.36
N SER A 27 12.18 2.46 9.58
CA SER A 27 13.37 2.34 10.41
C SER A 27 13.36 1.09 11.30
N VAL A 28 12.21 0.64 11.80
CA VAL A 28 12.13 -0.45 12.79
C VAL A 28 11.75 -1.82 12.22
N CYS A 29 11.25 -1.89 10.97
CA CYS A 29 10.87 -3.17 10.37
C CYS A 29 12.11 -4.05 10.10
N VAL A 30 12.28 -5.13 10.87
CA VAL A 30 13.39 -6.09 10.75
C VAL A 30 13.16 -7.19 9.72
N SER A 31 12.12 -7.09 8.88
CA SER A 31 11.78 -8.08 7.85
C SER A 31 11.61 -9.53 8.36
N CYS A 32 11.12 -9.71 9.60
CA CYS A 32 10.96 -11.03 10.24
C CYS A 32 9.88 -11.94 9.61
N GLY A 33 9.04 -11.43 8.71
CA GLY A 33 8.02 -12.24 8.02
C GLY A 33 6.76 -12.59 8.82
N MET A 34 6.70 -12.39 10.14
CA MET A 34 5.54 -12.78 10.97
C MET A 34 4.19 -12.18 10.53
N CYS A 35 4.21 -10.99 9.91
CA CYS A 35 3.00 -10.38 9.36
C CYS A 35 2.43 -11.16 8.17
N ALA A 36 3.27 -11.90 7.44
CA ALA A 36 2.89 -12.70 6.28
C ALA A 36 1.99 -13.86 6.70
N ASP A 37 2.44 -14.66 7.66
CA ASP A 37 1.70 -15.83 8.16
C ASP A 37 0.36 -15.45 8.82
N SER A 38 0.28 -14.25 9.38
CA SER A 38 -0.96 -13.71 9.95
C SER A 38 -2.00 -13.30 8.88
N CYS A 39 -1.58 -13.10 7.63
CA CYS A 39 -2.44 -12.58 6.57
C CYS A 39 -3.10 -13.71 5.77
N PHE A 40 -4.41 -13.87 5.91
CA PHE A 40 -5.16 -14.90 5.19
C PHE A 40 -5.05 -14.76 3.65
N LEU A 41 -4.95 -13.54 3.13
CA LEU A 41 -4.77 -13.33 1.68
C LEU A 41 -3.40 -13.79 1.20
N TYR A 42 -2.36 -13.71 2.03
CA TYR A 42 -1.04 -14.26 1.70
C TYR A 42 -1.07 -15.79 1.71
N VAL A 43 -1.59 -16.36 2.79
CA VAL A 43 -1.70 -17.81 2.97
C VAL A 43 -2.52 -18.46 1.85
N ASN A 44 -3.64 -17.85 1.46
CA ASN A 44 -4.56 -18.42 0.48
C ASN A 44 -4.20 -18.08 -0.99
N ASN A 45 -3.20 -17.25 -1.26
CA ASN A 45 -2.73 -16.95 -2.61
C ASN A 45 -1.32 -17.53 -2.84
N ASN A 46 -1.15 -18.83 -2.56
CA ASN A 46 0.10 -19.57 -2.77
C ASN A 46 1.34 -18.89 -2.16
N LYS A 47 1.16 -18.15 -1.06
CA LYS A 47 2.25 -17.41 -0.39
C LYS A 47 3.01 -16.47 -1.34
N ASP A 48 2.33 -15.92 -2.36
CA ASP A 48 2.89 -14.92 -3.25
C ASP A 48 3.38 -13.70 -2.42
N PRO A 49 4.67 -13.30 -2.50
CA PRO A 49 5.22 -12.17 -1.78
C PRO A 49 4.45 -10.85 -1.98
N SER A 50 3.79 -10.67 -3.12
CA SER A 50 2.97 -9.48 -3.38
C SER A 50 1.76 -9.37 -2.43
N TYR A 51 1.33 -10.48 -1.83
CA TYR A 51 0.30 -10.52 -0.80
C TYR A 51 0.84 -10.33 0.62
N MET A 52 2.16 -10.29 0.83
CA MET A 52 2.72 -10.07 2.17
C MET A 52 2.40 -8.65 2.68
N PRO A 53 1.91 -8.46 3.93
CA PRO A 53 1.54 -7.13 4.43
C PRO A 53 2.69 -6.13 4.46
N SER A 54 3.89 -6.54 4.89
CA SER A 54 5.07 -5.67 4.88
C SER A 54 5.47 -5.27 3.45
N TYR A 55 5.39 -6.20 2.49
CA TYR A 55 5.64 -5.90 1.08
C TYR A 55 4.69 -4.81 0.57
N LYS A 56 3.38 -4.95 0.82
CA LYS A 56 2.39 -3.93 0.45
C LYS A 56 2.71 -2.57 1.05
N ALA A 57 3.04 -2.51 2.34
CA ALA A 57 3.36 -1.25 3.01
C ALA A 57 4.64 -0.60 2.46
N VAL A 58 5.70 -1.37 2.22
CA VAL A 58 6.97 -0.87 1.64
C VAL A 58 6.77 -0.39 0.19
N HIS A 59 6.06 -1.16 -0.64
CA HIS A 59 5.89 -0.87 -2.06
C HIS A 59 4.78 0.15 -2.38
N SER A 60 3.94 0.51 -1.39
CA SER A 60 2.98 1.61 -1.49
C SER A 60 3.46 2.85 -0.74
N LEU A 61 3.11 2.97 0.55
CA LEU A 61 3.44 4.13 1.38
C LEU A 61 4.96 4.34 1.52
N GLY A 62 5.72 3.25 1.65
CA GLY A 62 7.18 3.31 1.69
C GLY A 62 7.79 3.91 0.41
N ARG A 63 7.25 3.58 -0.76
CA ARG A 63 7.66 4.17 -2.05
C ARG A 63 7.33 5.67 -2.09
N LEU A 64 6.13 6.06 -1.67
CA LEU A 64 5.72 7.47 -1.57
C LEU A 64 6.68 8.26 -0.65
N TYR A 65 7.03 7.69 0.50
CA TYR A 65 7.94 8.31 1.46
C TYR A 65 9.37 8.46 0.91
N ARG A 66 9.96 7.38 0.37
CA ARG A 66 11.33 7.39 -0.20
C ARG A 66 11.47 8.40 -1.33
N LYS A 67 10.44 8.54 -2.18
CA LYS A 67 10.39 9.52 -3.27
C LYS A 67 9.98 10.92 -2.83
N LYS A 68 9.72 11.15 -1.53
CA LYS A 68 9.25 12.43 -0.98
C LYS A 68 8.00 12.96 -1.70
N GLY A 69 7.10 12.06 -2.09
CA GLY A 69 5.88 12.37 -2.84
C GLY A 69 6.07 12.63 -4.34
N LYS A 70 7.31 12.61 -4.87
CA LYS A 70 7.60 12.78 -6.31
C LYS A 70 7.35 11.47 -7.06
N VAL A 71 6.09 11.14 -7.33
CA VAL A 71 5.67 9.92 -8.04
C VAL A 71 4.87 10.26 -9.29
N SER A 72 4.94 9.39 -10.29
CA SER A 72 4.11 9.52 -11.49
C SER A 72 2.70 8.95 -11.29
N LEU A 73 1.75 9.33 -12.14
CA LEU A 73 0.39 8.80 -12.11
C LEU A 73 0.38 7.28 -12.29
N LYS A 74 1.20 6.76 -13.21
CA LYS A 74 1.38 5.32 -13.42
C LYS A 74 1.83 4.61 -12.14
N GLU A 75 2.75 5.20 -11.37
CA GLU A 75 3.17 4.59 -10.11
C GLU A 75 2.07 4.55 -9.06
N LEU A 76 1.17 5.54 -9.04
CA LEU A 76 0.00 5.53 -8.17
C LEU A 76 -1.03 4.49 -8.62
N GLU A 77 -1.18 4.30 -9.93
CA GLU A 77 -2.03 3.27 -10.51
C GLU A 77 -1.49 1.86 -10.22
N ASP A 78 -0.18 1.65 -10.34
CA ASP A 78 0.47 0.37 -10.02
C ASP A 78 0.26 -0.01 -8.53
N MET A 79 0.16 0.98 -7.63
CA MET A 79 -0.13 0.73 -6.22
C MET A 79 -1.56 0.23 -5.99
N LYS A 80 -2.51 0.44 -6.93
CA LYS A 80 -3.92 0.08 -6.76
C LYS A 80 -4.07 -1.41 -6.41
N ASP A 81 -3.36 -2.26 -7.15
CA ASP A 81 -3.40 -3.69 -6.96
C ASP A 81 -2.99 -4.09 -5.53
N LEU A 82 -1.86 -3.55 -5.05
CA LEU A 82 -1.34 -3.86 -3.71
C LEU A 82 -2.28 -3.38 -2.60
N ILE A 83 -2.81 -2.15 -2.71
CA ILE A 83 -3.55 -1.52 -1.63
C ILE A 83 -5.04 -1.82 -1.64
N TRP A 84 -5.67 -2.18 -2.77
CA TRP A 84 -7.10 -2.51 -2.86
C TRP A 84 -7.38 -3.97 -3.20
N ASN A 85 -6.74 -4.53 -4.22
CA ASN A 85 -7.06 -5.89 -4.68
C ASN A 85 -6.44 -6.94 -3.75
N LYS A 86 -5.23 -6.68 -3.26
CA LYS A 86 -4.50 -7.61 -2.39
C LYS A 86 -4.72 -7.32 -0.90
N CYS A 87 -5.45 -6.28 -0.51
CA CYS A 87 -5.70 -5.97 0.90
C CYS A 87 -7.14 -5.54 1.12
N VAL A 88 -7.80 -6.11 2.12
CA VAL A 88 -9.17 -5.71 2.52
C VAL A 88 -9.21 -4.87 3.80
N LEU A 89 -8.05 -4.49 4.35
CA LEU A 89 -7.92 -3.81 5.66
C LEU A 89 -8.64 -4.55 6.82
N CYS A 90 -8.52 -5.88 6.87
CA CYS A 90 -9.11 -6.70 7.94
C CYS A 90 -8.41 -6.56 9.32
N THR A 91 -7.34 -5.76 9.42
CA THR A 91 -6.52 -5.53 10.62
C THR A 91 -5.92 -6.77 11.31
N ARG A 92 -6.03 -7.97 10.71
CA ARG A 92 -5.55 -9.24 11.27
C ARG A 92 -4.03 -9.42 11.22
N CYS A 93 -3.31 -8.66 10.39
CA CYS A 93 -1.86 -8.80 10.32
C CYS A 93 -1.20 -8.34 11.62
N TYR A 94 -0.31 -9.17 12.15
CA TYR A 94 0.39 -8.93 13.40
C TYR A 94 1.85 -8.54 13.16
N CYS A 95 2.38 -7.64 13.98
CA CYS A 95 3.79 -7.30 14.01
C CYS A 95 4.28 -7.29 15.48
N PRO A 96 5.32 -8.08 15.81
CA PRO A 96 5.83 -8.14 17.18
C PRO A 96 6.49 -6.83 17.64
N VAL A 97 6.94 -6.00 16.70
CA VAL A 97 7.56 -4.69 16.96
C VAL A 97 6.50 -3.58 17.17
N GLY A 98 5.21 -3.90 17.01
CA GLY A 98 4.13 -2.93 17.21
C GLY A 98 3.83 -2.03 16.00
N ILE A 99 4.30 -2.39 14.80
CA ILE A 99 3.95 -1.68 13.57
C ILE A 99 2.48 -1.94 13.21
N SER A 100 1.68 -0.87 13.09
CA SER A 100 0.36 -0.96 12.48
C SER A 100 0.43 -0.90 10.95
N ILE A 101 0.66 -2.05 10.31
CA ILE A 101 0.62 -2.20 8.84
C ILE A 101 -0.74 -1.78 8.24
N PRO A 102 -1.91 -2.09 8.85
CA PRO A 102 -3.20 -1.65 8.32
C PRO A 102 -3.30 -0.13 8.23
N SER A 103 -2.79 0.60 9.24
CA SER A 103 -2.77 2.07 9.24
C SER A 103 -1.92 2.62 8.09
N MET A 104 -0.82 1.94 7.75
CA MET A 104 0.01 2.32 6.60
C MET A 104 -0.71 2.16 5.27
N ILE A 105 -1.35 1.01 5.06
CA ILE A 105 -2.11 0.76 3.83
C ILE A 105 -3.29 1.72 3.74
N ALA A 106 -3.95 2.02 4.86
CA ALA A 106 -5.02 3.02 4.92
C ALA A 106 -4.52 4.41 4.54
N GLN A 107 -3.35 4.84 5.02
CA GLN A 107 -2.77 6.12 4.64
C GLN A 107 -2.39 6.15 3.16
N ALA A 108 -1.81 5.07 2.60
CA ALA A 108 -1.54 4.99 1.17
C ALA A 108 -2.83 5.17 0.34
N ARG A 109 -3.92 4.52 0.74
CA ARG A 109 -5.23 4.70 0.10
C ARG A 109 -5.72 6.15 0.20
N SER A 110 -5.57 6.80 1.35
CA SER A 110 -5.94 8.21 1.52
C SER A 110 -5.14 9.15 0.62
N ILE A 111 -3.83 8.91 0.49
CA ILE A 111 -2.97 9.65 -0.43
C ILE A 111 -3.42 9.43 -1.87
N CYS A 112 -3.63 8.20 -2.31
CA CYS A 112 -4.12 7.91 -3.67
C CYS A 112 -5.47 8.60 -3.94
N ARG A 113 -6.42 8.56 -2.99
CA ARG A 113 -7.71 9.24 -3.13
C ARG A 113 -7.57 10.76 -3.26
N SER A 114 -6.62 11.37 -2.55
CA SER A 114 -6.34 12.81 -2.70
C SER A 114 -5.89 13.19 -4.13
N GLN A 115 -5.34 12.23 -4.87
CA GLN A 115 -4.89 12.38 -6.25
C GLN A 115 -5.93 11.89 -7.27
N GLY A 116 -7.17 11.62 -6.84
CA GLY A 116 -8.25 11.10 -7.70
C GLY A 116 -8.13 9.61 -8.05
N ILE A 117 -7.20 8.88 -7.44
CA ILE A 117 -7.00 7.45 -7.64
C ILE A 117 -7.82 6.67 -6.60
N CYS A 118 -8.83 5.94 -7.08
CA CYS A 118 -9.73 5.12 -6.28
C CYS A 118 -9.69 3.65 -6.71
N ARG A 119 -10.29 2.78 -5.89
CA ARG A 119 -10.56 1.40 -6.26
C ARG A 119 -11.53 1.37 -7.45
N GLU A 120 -11.22 0.52 -8.42
CA GLU A 120 -12.14 0.17 -9.50
C GLU A 120 -12.87 -1.12 -9.12
N TYR A 121 -14.19 -1.15 -9.28
CA TYR A 121 -15.02 -2.33 -8.96
C TYR A 121 -15.38 -3.15 -10.20
N ASP A 122 -15.44 -2.50 -11.37
CA ASP A 122 -15.94 -3.10 -12.62
C ASP A 122 -14.87 -3.89 -13.38
N GLN A 123 -13.71 -4.13 -12.77
CA GLN A 123 -12.68 -4.97 -13.37
C GLN A 123 -13.10 -6.43 -13.23
N VAL A 124 -13.40 -7.07 -14.36
CA VAL A 124 -13.61 -8.53 -14.41
C VAL A 124 -12.29 -9.19 -14.00
N GLU A 125 -12.25 -9.76 -12.79
CA GLU A 125 -11.10 -10.54 -12.34
C GLU A 125 -10.89 -11.70 -13.32
N GLN A 126 -9.79 -11.64 -14.08
CA GLN A 126 -9.39 -12.75 -14.92
C GLN A 126 -9.05 -13.93 -14.00
N PRO A 127 -9.59 -15.14 -14.27
CA PRO A 127 -9.30 -16.30 -13.44
C PRO A 127 -7.79 -16.51 -13.40
N LYS A 128 -7.21 -16.48 -12.19
CA LYS A 128 -5.82 -16.88 -11.98
C LYS A 128 -5.71 -18.33 -12.44
N GLN A 129 -4.91 -18.57 -13.48
CA GLN A 129 -4.54 -19.93 -13.88
C GLN A 129 -3.87 -20.59 -12.68
N LEU A 130 -4.50 -21.66 -12.18
CA LEU A 130 -4.04 -22.47 -11.06
C LEU A 130 -2.94 -23.42 -11.52
#